data_AF-A0A2T6CX70-F1
#
_entry.id   AF-A0A2T6CX70-F1
#
_cell.length_a   1.000
_cell.length_b   1.000
_cell.length_c   1.000
_cell.angle_alpha   90.00
_cell.angle_beta   90.00
_cell.angle_gamma   90.00
#
_symmetry.space_group_name_H-M   'P 1'
#
loop_
_entity.id
_entity.type
_entity.pdbx_description
1 polymer ?
#
loop_
_entity_poly.entity_id
_entity_poly.type
_entity_poly.pdbx_seq_one_letter_code
_entity_poly.pdbx_strand_id
1 'polypeptide(L)'
;MKIAELELVLLIGLQASGKSTYCREHFYATHVRLNLDMLRTRHRERVLFKACLEGKARVVIDNTNLTQEDRARYIVPAKAAHYTVRGYFMQSRLEECLRYNKERKGDACIPDSAIAMSSRKLQLPLWEEGFDTLYFVRKLEGGGFVTEDWKP
;
A
#
# COMPACT_ATOMS: atom_id res chain seq x y z
N MET A 1 3.85 21.19 -21.49
CA MET A 1 4.64 20.43 -20.50
C MET A 1 3.68 20.00 -19.39
N LYS A 2 3.34 18.71 -19.26
CA LYS A 2 2.53 18.26 -18.10
C LYS A 2 3.43 18.39 -16.87
N ILE A 3 3.07 19.27 -15.93
CA ILE A 3 3.71 19.29 -14.62
C ILE A 3 3.52 17.89 -14.03
N ALA A 4 4.62 17.26 -13.63
CA ALA A 4 4.56 15.98 -12.95
C ALA A 4 3.78 16.17 -11.65
N GLU A 5 2.56 15.65 -11.59
CA GLU A 5 1.71 15.70 -10.38
C GLU A 5 2.46 15.02 -9.22
N LEU A 6 2.49 15.67 -8.05
CA LEU A 6 3.00 15.09 -6.82
C LEU A 6 1.95 14.14 -6.27
N GLU A 7 2.32 12.89 -6.04
CA GLU A 7 1.37 11.89 -5.58
C GLU A 7 1.93 10.98 -4.49
N LEU A 8 1.03 10.63 -3.57
CA LEU A 8 1.21 9.61 -2.55
C LEU A 8 0.35 8.42 -2.95
N VAL A 9 0.98 7.28 -3.19
CA VAL A 9 0.32 6.00 -3.41
C VAL A 9 0.32 5.20 -2.11
N LEU A 10 -0.87 4.78 -1.66
CA LEU A 10 -1.05 3.86 -0.55
C LEU A 10 -1.51 2.50 -1.05
N LEU A 11 -0.67 1.48 -0.90
CA LEU A 11 -1.09 0.09 -1.10
C LEU A 11 -1.76 -0.41 0.18
N ILE A 12 -2.95 -0.99 0.05
CA ILE A 12 -3.79 -1.38 1.18
C ILE A 12 -4.16 -2.85 1.02
N GLY A 13 -3.98 -3.66 2.06
CA GLY A 13 -4.42 -5.06 2.06
C GLY A 13 -3.52 -6.00 2.84
N LEU A 14 -3.94 -7.26 2.94
CA LEU A 14 -3.26 -8.28 3.75
C LEU A 14 -1.88 -8.66 3.23
N GLN A 15 -1.03 -9.17 4.12
CA GLN A 15 0.20 -9.86 3.70
C GLN A 15 -0.15 -10.91 2.64
N ALA A 16 0.75 -11.11 1.68
CA ALA A 16 0.53 -12.00 0.54
C ALA A 16 -0.58 -11.61 -0.45
N SER A 17 -1.19 -10.42 -0.35
CA SER A 17 -2.15 -9.91 -1.36
C SER A 17 -1.52 -9.39 -2.67
N GLY A 18 -0.20 -9.47 -2.83
CA GLY A 18 0.51 -9.07 -4.05
C GLY A 18 0.97 -7.60 -4.11
N LYS A 19 0.78 -6.80 -3.06
CA LYS A 19 1.20 -5.38 -2.99
C LYS A 19 2.61 -5.11 -3.49
N SER A 20 3.63 -5.80 -2.96
CA SER A 20 5.02 -5.54 -3.35
C SER A 20 5.31 -5.90 -4.81
N THR A 21 4.61 -6.89 -5.36
CA THR A 21 4.69 -7.22 -6.79
C THR A 21 4.06 -6.11 -7.61
N TYR A 22 2.85 -5.67 -7.25
CA TYR A 22 2.16 -4.54 -7.90
C TYR A 22 3.02 -3.26 -7.84
N CYS A 23 3.61 -2.96 -6.69
CA CYS A 23 4.52 -1.85 -6.50
C CYS A 23 5.70 -1.89 -7.48
N ARG A 24 6.31 -3.07 -7.62
CA ARG A 24 7.44 -3.27 -8.52
C ARG A 24 7.05 -3.09 -9.98
N GLU A 25 5.90 -3.59 -10.37
CA GLU A 25 5.43 -3.55 -11.76
C GLU A 25 4.95 -2.15 -12.19
N HIS A 26 4.36 -1.37 -11.27
CA HIS A 26 3.70 -0.11 -11.62
C HIS A 26 4.44 1.15 -11.14
N PHE A 27 5.21 1.08 -10.05
CA PHE A 27 5.75 2.28 -9.38
C PHE A 27 7.27 2.29 -9.21
N TYR A 28 7.97 1.18 -9.51
CA TYR A 28 9.42 1.06 -9.27
C TYR A 28 10.26 2.16 -9.92
N ALA A 29 9.94 2.53 -11.16
CA ALA A 29 10.71 3.52 -11.91
C ALA A 29 10.30 4.98 -11.61
N THR A 30 9.21 5.20 -10.87
CA THR A 30 8.55 6.51 -10.77
C THR A 30 8.38 7.02 -9.35
N HIS A 31 8.41 6.13 -8.34
CA HIS A 31 8.15 6.48 -6.95
C HIS A 31 9.27 5.99 -6.03
N VAL A 32 9.54 6.77 -4.98
CA VAL A 32 10.30 6.29 -3.83
C VAL A 32 9.43 5.31 -3.07
N ARG A 33 9.86 4.05 -2.97
CA ARG A 33 9.17 3.01 -2.21
C ARG A 33 9.59 3.05 -0.74
N LEU A 34 8.62 3.27 0.15
CA LEU A 34 8.80 3.11 1.59
C LEU A 34 8.10 1.83 2.05
N ASN A 35 8.84 0.98 2.76
CA ASN A 35 8.37 -0.30 3.27
C ASN A 35 8.96 -0.53 4.67
N LEU A 36 8.10 -0.75 5.65
CA LEU A 36 8.47 -0.90 7.06
C LEU A 36 9.37 -2.11 7.32
N ASP A 37 9.20 -3.22 6.59
CA ASP A 37 10.01 -4.43 6.77
C ASP A 37 11.49 -4.12 6.47
N MET A 38 11.75 -3.27 5.48
CA MET A 38 13.10 -2.81 5.14
C MET A 38 13.59 -1.72 6.11
N LEU A 39 12.71 -0.80 6.51
CA LEU A 39 13.05 0.34 7.36
C LEU A 39 13.13 -0.02 8.86
N ARG A 40 12.61 -1.18 9.24
CA ARG A 40 12.59 -1.81 10.57
C ARG A 40 11.85 -1.06 11.68
N THR A 41 11.73 0.27 11.59
CA THR A 41 11.10 1.09 12.65
C THR A 41 10.22 2.18 12.05
N ARG A 42 9.12 2.48 12.74
CA ARG A 42 8.21 3.59 12.39
C ARG A 42 8.90 4.95 12.45
N HIS A 43 9.89 5.12 13.31
CA HIS A 43 10.67 6.36 13.38
C HIS A 43 11.44 6.59 12.07
N ARG A 44 12.17 5.60 11.56
CA ARG A 44 12.92 5.69 10.30
C ARG A 44 12.00 5.94 9.11
N GLU A 45 10.88 5.24 9.06
CA GLU A 45 9.84 5.46 8.05
C GLU A 45 9.31 6.89 8.06
N ARG A 46 8.95 7.43 9.23
CA ARG A 46 8.48 8.81 9.37
C ARG A 46 9.53 9.84 8.92
N VAL A 47 10.80 9.62 9.27
CA VAL A 47 11.91 10.52 8.87
C VAL A 47 12.06 10.52 7.35
N LEU A 48 12.11 9.35 6.72
CA LEU A 48 12.24 9.25 5.27
C LEU A 48 11.02 9.78 4.54
N PHE A 49 9.82 9.49 5.02
CA PHE A 49 8.59 10.01 4.44
C PHE A 49 8.56 11.53 4.48
N LYS A 50 8.93 12.14 5.61
CA LYS A 50 9.05 13.61 5.72
C LYS A 50 10.06 14.15 4.70
N ALA A 51 11.24 13.53 4.58
CA ALA A 51 12.24 13.95 3.60
C ALA A 51 11.72 13.84 2.15
N CYS A 52 10.93 12.82 1.83
CA CYS A 52 10.30 12.71 0.51
C CYS A 52 9.30 13.84 0.24
N LEU A 53 8.48 14.21 1.23
CA LEU A 53 7.54 15.34 1.10
C LEU A 53 8.29 16.66 0.90
N GLU A 54 9.34 16.91 1.70
CA GLU A 54 10.18 18.11 1.57
C GLU A 54 10.89 18.17 0.21
N GLY A 55 11.40 17.04 -0.25
CA GLY A 55 12.05 16.89 -1.56
C GLY A 55 11.10 16.85 -2.75
N LYS A 56 9.77 16.95 -2.52
CA LYS A 56 8.74 16.84 -3.56
C LYS A 56 8.86 15.57 -4.40
N ALA A 57 9.26 14.45 -3.79
CA ALA A 57 9.35 13.16 -4.44
C ALA A 57 7.98 12.47 -4.46
N ARG A 58 7.65 11.75 -5.54
CA ARG A 58 6.50 10.84 -5.55
C ARG A 58 6.78 9.64 -4.67
N VAL A 59 5.80 9.21 -3.88
CA VAL A 59 6.02 8.17 -2.85
C VAL A 59 4.98 7.06 -2.97
N VAL A 60 5.43 5.83 -2.82
CA VAL A 60 4.55 4.67 -2.62
C VAL A 60 4.83 4.04 -1.26
N ILE A 61 3.78 3.85 -0.46
CA ILE A 61 3.84 3.15 0.83
C ILE A 61 3.42 1.70 0.59
N ASP A 62 4.41 0.80 0.52
CA ASP A 62 4.22 -0.64 0.35
C ASP A 62 4.23 -1.34 1.71
N ASN A 63 3.21 -1.03 2.51
CA ASN A 63 2.91 -1.66 3.79
C ASN A 63 1.50 -2.30 3.73
N THR A 64 1.03 -2.90 4.81
CA THR A 64 -0.33 -3.46 4.86
C THR A 64 -1.43 -2.41 5.00
N ASN A 65 -1.17 -1.31 5.73
CA ASN A 65 -2.07 -0.15 5.87
C ASN A 65 -3.52 -0.54 6.22
N LEU A 66 -3.68 -1.43 7.20
CA LEU A 66 -4.92 -2.17 7.47
C LEU A 66 -6.04 -1.29 8.03
N THR A 67 -5.71 -0.32 8.87
CA THR A 67 -6.68 0.52 9.56
C THR A 67 -6.69 1.95 9.01
N GLN A 68 -7.78 2.68 9.23
CA GLN A 68 -7.86 4.11 8.93
C GLN A 68 -6.75 4.89 9.66
N GLU A 69 -6.44 4.52 10.91
CA GLU A 69 -5.37 5.15 11.67
C GLU A 69 -3.99 4.91 11.03
N ASP A 70 -3.71 3.70 10.55
CA ASP A 70 -2.45 3.40 9.84
C ASP A 70 -2.32 4.27 8.58
N ARG A 71 -3.42 4.49 7.86
CA ARG A 71 -3.45 5.29 6.63
C ARG A 71 -3.35 6.79 6.90
N ALA A 72 -4.03 7.29 7.94
CA ALA A 72 -4.01 8.69 8.34
C ALA A 72 -2.59 9.23 8.60
N ARG A 73 -1.67 8.37 9.08
CA ARG A 73 -0.24 8.70 9.29
C ARG A 73 0.46 9.21 8.03
N TYR A 74 -0.02 8.82 6.85
CA TYR A 74 0.52 9.27 5.56
C TYR A 74 -0.38 10.27 4.87
N ILE A 75 -1.70 10.06 4.91
CA ILE A 75 -2.66 10.92 4.20
C ILE A 75 -2.61 12.35 4.72
N VAL A 76 -2.72 12.55 6.04
CA VAL A 76 -2.77 13.88 6.65
C VAL A 76 -1.57 14.75 6.26
N PRO A 77 -0.31 14.34 6.48
CA PRO A 77 0.85 15.15 6.08
C PRO A 77 1.00 15.28 4.55
N ALA A 78 0.58 14.30 3.76
CA ALA A 78 0.63 14.41 2.30
C ALA A 78 -0.35 15.45 1.76
N LYS A 79 -1.60 15.48 2.28
CA LYS A 79 -2.57 16.53 1.93
C LYS A 79 -2.09 17.91 2.35
N ALA A 80 -1.49 18.02 3.54
CA ALA A 80 -0.86 19.27 4.00
C ALA A 80 0.30 19.72 3.09
N ALA A 81 0.98 18.78 2.44
CA ALA A 81 2.01 19.03 1.44
C ALA A 81 1.47 19.15 -0.01
N HIS A 82 0.14 19.18 -0.19
CA HIS A 82 -0.55 19.28 -1.48
C HIS A 82 -0.27 18.14 -2.46
N TYR A 83 -0.07 16.93 -1.95
CA TYR A 83 0.01 15.72 -2.76
C TYR A 83 -1.39 15.20 -3.11
N THR A 84 -1.54 14.68 -4.32
CA THR A 84 -2.68 13.84 -4.70
C THR A 84 -2.54 12.46 -4.04
N VAL A 85 -3.54 12.04 -3.29
CA VAL A 85 -3.51 10.79 -2.52
C VAL A 85 -4.32 9.72 -3.23
N ARG A 86 -3.63 8.67 -3.69
CA ARG A 86 -4.23 7.52 -4.39
C ARG A 86 -4.14 6.26 -3.53
N GLY A 87 -5.28 5.61 -3.27
CA GLY A 87 -5.33 4.33 -2.57
C GLY A 87 -5.58 3.16 -3.52
N TYR A 88 -4.84 2.08 -3.33
CA TYR A 88 -4.99 0.83 -4.08
C TYR A 88 -5.30 -0.28 -3.09
N PHE A 89 -6.57 -0.65 -3.00
CA PHE A 89 -7.00 -1.76 -2.17
C PHE A 89 -6.83 -3.06 -2.93
N MET A 90 -5.86 -3.87 -2.49
CA MET A 90 -5.66 -5.21 -3.00
C MET A 90 -6.75 -6.14 -2.47
N GLN A 91 -7.33 -6.96 -3.35
CA GLN A 91 -8.22 -8.04 -2.97
C GLN A 91 -7.56 -8.88 -1.87
N SER A 92 -8.16 -8.83 -0.70
CA SER A 92 -7.58 -9.28 0.56
C SER A 92 -8.39 -10.43 1.15
N ARG A 93 -8.75 -11.40 0.32
CA ARG A 93 -9.42 -12.62 0.76
C ARG A 93 -8.42 -13.47 1.54
N LEU A 94 -8.77 -13.80 2.79
CA LEU A 94 -7.87 -14.51 3.71
C LEU A 94 -7.39 -15.84 3.11
N GLU A 95 -8.30 -16.64 2.56
CA GLU A 95 -7.98 -17.94 1.97
C GLU A 95 -6.97 -17.83 0.81
N GLU A 96 -7.17 -16.87 -0.09
CA GLU A 96 -6.26 -16.62 -1.21
C GLU A 96 -4.89 -16.11 -0.71
N CYS A 97 -4.88 -15.21 0.27
CA CYS A 97 -3.64 -14.70 0.87
C CYS A 97 -2.85 -15.82 1.56
N LEU A 98 -3.51 -16.71 2.31
CA LEU A 98 -2.90 -17.88 2.92
C LEU A 98 -2.33 -18.83 1.87
N ARG A 99 -3.08 -19.09 0.79
CA ARG A 99 -2.62 -19.92 -0.33
C ARG A 99 -1.35 -19.34 -0.97
N TYR A 100 -1.34 -18.05 -1.31
CA TYR A 100 -0.16 -17.40 -1.88
C TYR A 100 1.00 -17.28 -0.90
N ASN A 101 0.73 -17.19 0.40
CA ASN A 101 1.76 -17.14 1.42
C ASN A 101 2.53 -18.47 1.51
N LYS A 102 1.86 -19.61 1.33
CA LYS A 102 2.48 -20.95 1.32
C LYS A 102 3.47 -21.15 0.17
N GLU A 103 3.34 -20.40 -0.91
CA GLU A 103 4.28 -20.42 -2.04
C GLU A 103 5.58 -19.65 -1.74
N ARG A 104 5.61 -18.85 -0.67
CA ARG A 104 6.79 -18.08 -0.26
C ARG A 104 7.76 -18.95 0.52
N LYS A 105 9.05 -18.60 0.46
CA LYS A 105 10.14 -19.35 1.11
C LYS A 105 10.84 -18.49 2.18
N GLY A 106 11.37 -19.16 3.20
CA GLY A 106 12.12 -18.52 4.29
C GLY A 106 11.32 -17.42 4.99
N ASP A 107 11.99 -16.33 5.34
CA ASP A 107 11.42 -15.20 6.09
C ASP A 107 10.28 -14.47 5.36
N ALA A 108 10.12 -14.69 4.06
CA ALA A 108 8.99 -14.14 3.30
C ALA A 108 7.67 -14.89 3.57
N CYS A 109 7.74 -16.13 4.07
CA CYS A 109 6.58 -16.92 4.49
C CYS A 109 6.16 -16.48 5.89
N ILE A 110 5.02 -15.82 5.99
CA ILE A 110 4.50 -15.25 7.24
C ILE A 110 3.67 -16.31 7.97
N PRO A 111 3.68 -16.41 9.31
CA PRO A 111 2.79 -17.32 10.02
C PRO A 111 1.31 -17.08 9.69
N ASP A 112 0.56 -18.15 9.40
CA ASP A 112 -0.88 -18.08 9.05
C ASP A 112 -1.70 -17.32 10.10
N SER A 113 -1.37 -17.49 11.39
CA SER A 113 -2.01 -16.78 12.51
C SER A 113 -1.83 -15.27 12.45
N ALA A 114 -0.68 -14.77 11.95
CA ALA A 114 -0.42 -13.35 11.78
C ALA A 114 -1.22 -12.75 10.62
N ILE A 115 -1.44 -13.51 9.55
CA ILE A 115 -2.28 -13.11 8.42
C ILE A 115 -3.76 -13.07 8.87
N ALA A 116 -4.22 -14.10 9.59
CA ALA A 116 -5.57 -14.15 10.16
C ALA A 116 -5.82 -13.03 11.18
N MET A 117 -4.82 -12.66 11.99
CA MET A 117 -4.93 -11.50 12.87
C MET A 117 -5.07 -10.20 12.06
N SER A 118 -4.27 -10.06 11.00
CA SER A 118 -4.32 -8.89 10.11
C SER A 118 -5.68 -8.76 9.40
N SER A 119 -6.30 -9.87 9.00
CA SER A 119 -7.63 -9.86 8.36
C SER A 119 -8.72 -9.34 9.27
N ARG A 120 -8.64 -9.61 10.57
CA ARG A 120 -9.59 -9.08 11.57
C ARG A 120 -9.44 -7.57 11.80
N LYS A 121 -8.27 -7.00 11.50
CA LYS A 121 -7.97 -5.57 11.64
C LYS A 121 -8.28 -4.76 10.38
N LEU A 122 -8.44 -5.43 9.23
CA LEU A 122 -8.60 -4.77 7.95
C LEU A 122 -9.91 -3.97 7.91
N GLN A 123 -9.78 -2.66 7.76
CA GLN A 123 -10.87 -1.73 7.51
C GLN A 123 -10.78 -1.31 6.03
N LEU A 124 -11.91 -1.40 5.32
CA LEU A 124 -11.99 -0.92 3.94
C LEU A 124 -11.65 0.57 3.87
N PRO A 125 -10.99 1.04 2.80
CA PRO A 125 -10.74 2.46 2.61
C PRO A 125 -12.05 3.20 2.39
N LEU A 126 -12.14 4.39 2.97
CA LEU A 126 -13.26 5.31 2.86
C LEU A 126 -12.79 6.63 2.26
N TRP A 127 -13.66 7.29 1.51
CA TRP A 127 -13.31 8.56 0.86
C TRP A 127 -13.01 9.67 1.88
N GLU A 128 -13.69 9.64 3.02
CA GLU A 128 -13.57 10.59 4.14
C GLU A 128 -12.16 10.60 4.76
N GLU A 129 -11.35 9.58 4.50
CA GLU A 129 -9.95 9.55 4.94
C GLU A 129 -9.07 10.58 4.19
N GLY A 130 -9.54 11.10 3.05
CA GLY A 130 -8.86 12.14 2.27
C GLY A 130 -8.26 11.68 0.94
N PHE A 131 -8.67 10.52 0.43
CA PHE A 131 -8.25 10.02 -0.89
C PHE A 131 -8.82 10.88 -2.01
N ASP A 132 -7.98 11.21 -2.99
CA ASP A 132 -8.39 11.85 -4.25
C ASP A 132 -8.79 10.79 -5.28
N THR A 133 -8.25 9.58 -5.17
CA THR A 133 -8.68 8.43 -5.98
C THR A 133 -8.50 7.14 -5.20
N LEU A 134 -9.43 6.20 -5.39
CA LEU A 134 -9.35 4.85 -4.85
C LEU A 134 -9.52 3.85 -6.00
N TYR A 135 -8.77 2.76 -5.91
CA TYR A 135 -8.82 1.64 -6.83
C TYR A 135 -8.99 0.32 -6.09
N PHE A 136 -9.71 -0.60 -6.72
CA PHE A 136 -9.74 -2.01 -6.36
C PHE A 136 -8.76 -2.77 -7.26
N VAL A 137 -7.86 -3.55 -6.67
CA VAL A 137 -6.85 -4.31 -7.39
C VAL A 137 -7.04 -5.80 -7.12
N ARG A 138 -7.20 -6.57 -8.18
CA ARG A 138 -7.32 -8.03 -8.10
C ARG A 138 -6.20 -8.71 -8.85
N LYS A 139 -5.59 -9.72 -8.22
CA LYS A 139 -4.62 -10.59 -8.89
C LYS A 139 -5.35 -11.55 -9.82
N LEU A 140 -4.83 -11.77 -11.02
CA LEU A 140 -5.39 -12.74 -11.97
C LEU A 140 -4.74 -14.13 -11.78
N GLU A 141 -5.51 -15.17 -12.09
CA GLU A 141 -4.94 -16.51 -12.27
C GLU A 141 -4.01 -16.50 -13.48
N GLY A 142 -2.81 -17.07 -13.33
CA GLY A 142 -1.76 -17.00 -14.36
C GLY A 142 -0.82 -15.79 -14.25
N GLY A 143 -1.09 -14.84 -13.35
CA GLY A 143 -0.22 -13.68 -13.08
C GLY A 143 -0.79 -12.35 -13.55
N GLY A 144 -0.17 -11.25 -13.11
CA GLY A 144 -0.64 -9.89 -13.35
C GLY A 144 -1.81 -9.47 -12.47
N PHE A 145 -2.32 -8.26 -12.74
CA PHE A 145 -3.34 -7.59 -11.95
C PHE A 145 -4.37 -6.89 -12.84
N VAL A 146 -5.61 -6.86 -12.37
CA VAL A 146 -6.65 -5.95 -12.86
C VAL A 146 -6.81 -4.84 -11.83
N THR A 147 -6.83 -3.60 -12.31
CA THR A 147 -7.08 -2.40 -11.49
C THR A 147 -8.34 -1.75 -11.99
N GLU A 148 -9.32 -1.60 -11.10
CA GLU A 148 -10.63 -1.03 -11.38
C GLU A 148 -10.90 0.13 -10.44
N ASP A 149 -11.77 1.05 -10.84
CA ASP A 149 -12.21 2.13 -9.97
C ASP A 149 -12.90 1.56 -8.72
N TRP A 150 -12.64 2.18 -7.58
CA TRP A 150 -13.23 1.78 -6.31
C TRP A 150 -14.76 1.92 -6.34
N LYS A 151 -15.43 0.79 -6.14
CA LYS A 151 -16.89 0.71 -5.98
C LYS A 151 -17.13 0.10 -4.59
N PRO A 152 -17.52 0.90 -3.59
CA PRO A 152 -17.79 0.42 -2.25
C PRO A 152 -18.96 -0.56 -2.20
#